data_AF-A0A368GH03-F1
#
_entry.id   AF-A0A368GH03-F1
#
_cell.length_a   1.000
_cell.length_b   1.000
_cell.length_c   1.000
_cell.angle_alpha   90.00
_cell.angle_beta   90.00
_cell.angle_gamma   90.00
#
_symmetry.space_group_name_H-M   'P 1'
#
loop_
_entity.id
_entity.type
_entity.pdbx_description
1 polymer ?
#
loop_
_entity_poly.entity_id
_entity_poly.type
_entity_poly.pdbx_seq_one_letter_code
_entity_poly.pdbx_strand_id
1 'polypeptide(L)'
;MSAVVGEGRHYNLKSLYGLFESMITVKAQHKATKKRGIVVSRSTFASSGHYGGHWLGDNAASWDDLRSAVIGAQEFNLFGIPYIGSDICGFNRDATEEMCLRWQQLGA
;
A
#
# COMPACT_ATOMS: atom_id res chain seq x y z
N MET A 1 -15.63 18.66 1.18
CA MET A 1 -16.17 17.88 0.02
C MET A 1 -16.52 18.74 -1.20
N SER A 2 -16.57 20.08 -1.11
CA SER A 2 -16.92 20.98 -2.21
C SER A 2 -15.76 21.40 -3.13
N ALA A 3 -14.51 21.10 -2.75
CA ALA A 3 -13.33 21.42 -3.56
C ALA A 3 -13.48 20.83 -4.98
N VAL A 4 -13.02 21.56 -6.00
CA VAL A 4 -12.97 21.09 -7.39
C VAL A 4 -11.53 20.69 -7.70
N VAL A 5 -11.34 19.46 -8.21
CA VAL A 5 -10.02 18.88 -8.48
C VAL A 5 -10.06 18.26 -9.88
N GLY A 6 -9.22 18.77 -10.78
CA GLY A 6 -9.27 18.38 -12.19
C GLY A 6 -10.65 18.65 -12.79
N GLU A 7 -11.28 17.61 -13.33
CA GLU A 7 -12.58 17.69 -14.03
C GLU A 7 -13.80 17.49 -13.12
N GLY A 8 -13.63 17.30 -11.80
CA GLY A 8 -14.75 16.94 -10.93
C GLY A 8 -14.69 17.51 -9.52
N ARG A 9 -15.81 17.40 -8.81
CA ARG A 9 -15.86 17.71 -7.38
C ARG A 9 -15.11 16.63 -6.61
N HIS A 10 -14.37 17.05 -5.59
CA HIS A 10 -13.67 16.17 -4.65
C HIS A 10 -14.62 15.14 -4.04
N TYR A 11 -15.89 15.48 -3.79
CA TYR A 11 -16.91 14.53 -3.36
C TYR A 11 -16.98 13.25 -4.23
N ASN A 12 -16.85 13.39 -5.56
CA ASN A 12 -16.88 12.27 -6.49
C ASN A 12 -15.51 11.59 -6.66
N LEU A 13 -14.42 12.36 -6.53
CA LEU A 13 -13.08 11.93 -6.91
C LEU A 13 -12.18 11.59 -5.72
N LYS A 14 -12.63 11.78 -4.47
CA LYS A 14 -11.84 11.60 -3.25
C LYS A 14 -11.07 10.28 -3.25
N SER A 15 -11.76 9.17 -3.48
CA SER A 15 -11.17 7.82 -3.43
C SER A 15 -10.29 7.48 -4.64
N LEU A 16 -10.28 8.33 -5.68
CA LEU A 16 -9.42 8.17 -6.85
C LEU A 16 -8.07 8.86 -6.70
N TYR A 17 -7.86 9.65 -5.64
CA TYR A 17 -6.66 10.46 -5.48
C TYR A 17 -5.37 9.62 -5.53
N GLY A 18 -5.29 8.55 -4.72
CA GLY A 18 -4.11 7.67 -4.70
C GLY A 18 -3.86 6.93 -6.02
N LEU A 19 -4.92 6.59 -6.76
CA LEU A 19 -4.79 6.00 -8.10
C LEU A 19 -4.17 7.01 -9.07
N PHE A 20 -4.71 8.23 -9.14
CA PHE A 20 -4.19 9.26 -10.04
C PHE A 20 -2.76 9.68 -9.69
N GLU A 21 -2.43 9.76 -8.40
CA GLU A 21 -1.07 10.01 -7.94
C GLU A 21 -0.11 8.91 -8.39
N SER A 22 -0.48 7.63 -8.22
CA SER A 22 0.33 6.48 -8.65
C SER A 22 0.56 6.49 -10.18
N MET A 23 -0.49 6.77 -10.96
CA MET A 23 -0.42 6.85 -12.42
C MET A 23 0.61 7.90 -12.90
N ILE A 24 0.60 9.08 -12.29
CA ILE A 24 1.55 10.14 -12.64
C ILE A 24 2.95 9.83 -12.12
N THR A 25 3.07 9.24 -10.94
CA THR A 25 4.36 8.89 -10.32
C THR A 25 5.12 7.87 -11.16
N VAL A 26 4.46 6.81 -11.65
CA VAL A 26 5.08 5.83 -12.57
C VAL A 26 5.60 6.49 -13.83
N LYS A 27 4.79 7.37 -14.45
CA LYS A 27 5.19 8.10 -15.66
C LYS A 27 6.42 8.97 -15.39
N ALA A 28 6.44 9.68 -14.26
CA ALA A 28 7.56 10.53 -13.86
C ALA A 28 8.83 9.70 -13.58
N GLN A 29 8.71 8.62 -12.81
CA GLN A 29 9.79 7.69 -12.50
C GLN A 29 10.42 7.10 -13.77
N HIS A 30 9.59 6.62 -14.69
CA HIS A 30 10.06 6.08 -15.96
C HIS A 30 10.72 7.16 -16.83
N LYS A 31 10.17 8.38 -16.87
CA LYS A 31 10.75 9.50 -17.61
C LYS A 31 12.16 9.84 -17.10
N ALA A 32 12.35 9.84 -15.78
CA ALA A 32 13.61 10.19 -15.12
C ALA A 32 14.69 9.10 -15.24
N THR A 33 14.29 7.83 -15.16
CA THR A 33 15.25 6.71 -15.05
C THR A 33 15.37 5.85 -16.30
N LYS A 34 14.40 5.95 -17.22
CA LYS A 34 14.22 5.06 -18.38
C LYS A 34 14.12 3.56 -18.04
N LYS A 35 13.82 3.24 -16.79
CA LYS A 35 13.72 1.87 -16.28
C LYS A 35 12.38 1.68 -15.58
N ARG A 36 12.01 0.41 -15.34
CA ARG A 36 10.96 0.08 -14.37
C ARG A 36 11.50 0.39 -12.97
N GLY A 37 10.76 1.19 -12.21
CA GLY A 37 11.03 1.42 -10.79
C GLY A 37 9.95 0.80 -9.93
N ILE A 38 9.96 1.18 -8.66
CA ILE A 38 8.99 0.76 -7.67
C ILE A 38 8.23 2.01 -7.21
N VAL A 39 6.91 1.95 -7.29
CA VAL A 39 6.00 2.91 -6.66
C VAL A 39 5.19 2.11 -5.66
N VAL A 40 5.17 2.57 -4.41
CA VAL A 40 4.35 1.97 -3.36
C VAL A 40 3.38 3.03 -2.87
N SER A 41 2.09 2.76 -2.96
CA SER A 41 1.04 3.71 -2.55
C SER A 41 0.25 3.18 -1.36
N ARG A 42 -0.06 4.07 -0.43
CA ARG A 42 -0.95 3.75 0.71
C ARG A 42 -2.41 3.71 0.28
N SER A 43 -2.88 4.68 -0.51
CA SER A 43 -4.26 4.70 -1.00
C SER A 43 -4.35 4.05 -2.37
N THR A 44 -5.36 3.21 -2.57
CA THR A 44 -5.59 2.46 -3.80
C THR A 44 -7.04 2.57 -4.25
N PHE A 45 -7.28 2.29 -5.52
CA PHE A 45 -8.59 2.07 -6.12
C PHE A 45 -8.49 0.89 -7.10
N ALA A 46 -9.61 0.45 -7.68
CA ALA A 46 -9.58 -0.63 -8.66
C ALA A 46 -8.57 -0.33 -9.79
N SER A 47 -7.76 -1.33 -10.15
CA SER A 47 -6.63 -1.24 -11.11
C SER A 47 -5.33 -0.61 -10.59
N SER A 48 -5.22 -0.21 -9.32
CA SER A 48 -3.98 0.35 -8.76
C SER A 48 -2.75 -0.56 -8.92
N GLY A 49 -2.93 -1.89 -8.94
CA GLY A 49 -1.83 -2.85 -9.12
C GLY A 49 -1.12 -2.77 -10.47
N HIS A 50 -1.72 -2.11 -11.48
CA HIS A 50 -1.04 -1.81 -12.74
C HIS A 50 0.04 -0.73 -12.57
N TYR A 51 -0.07 0.13 -11.56
CA TYR A 51 0.79 1.30 -11.36
C TYR A 51 1.72 1.17 -10.14
N GLY A 52 1.58 0.15 -9.30
CA GLY A 52 2.45 0.02 -8.14
C GLY A 52 2.04 -1.07 -7.19
N GLY A 53 2.79 -1.16 -6.08
CA GLY A 53 2.43 -1.98 -4.94
C GLY A 53 1.71 -1.21 -3.86
N HIS A 54 1.37 -1.93 -2.80
CA HIS A 54 0.73 -1.42 -1.61
C HIS A 54 1.43 -2.00 -0.37
N TRP A 55 1.30 -1.33 0.76
CA TRP A 55 1.56 -1.94 2.07
C TRP A 55 0.35 -1.66 2.94
N LEU A 56 0.01 -2.57 3.85
CA LEU A 56 -1.22 -2.54 4.63
C LEU A 56 -1.35 -1.34 5.59
N GLY A 57 -0.37 -0.44 5.60
CA GLY A 57 -0.40 0.79 6.38
C GLY A 57 0.08 0.60 7.82
N ASP A 58 -0.25 1.60 8.62
CA ASP A 58 0.31 1.85 9.95
C ASP A 58 -0.20 0.84 11.00
N ASN A 59 0.26 -0.41 10.91
CA ASN A 59 -0.05 -1.49 11.88
C ASN A 59 0.67 -1.26 13.22
N ALA A 60 0.44 -2.13 14.20
CA ALA A 60 1.14 -2.13 15.48
C ALA A 60 1.86 -3.46 15.74
N ALA A 61 2.86 -3.43 16.61
CA ALA A 61 3.54 -4.58 17.13
C ALA A 61 2.59 -5.37 18.05
N SER A 62 1.72 -6.19 17.46
CA SER A 62 0.76 -7.06 18.14
C SER A 62 0.53 -8.35 17.34
N TRP A 63 0.21 -9.44 18.05
CA TRP A 63 -0.10 -10.72 17.42
C TRP A 63 -1.35 -10.67 16.53
N ASP A 64 -2.32 -9.81 16.87
CA ASP A 64 -3.53 -9.61 16.07
C ASP A 64 -3.23 -8.95 14.73
N ASP A 65 -2.29 -7.99 14.70
CA ASP A 65 -1.87 -7.35 13.45
C ASP A 65 -0.99 -8.27 12.60
N LEU A 66 -0.15 -9.10 13.21
CA LEU A 66 0.59 -10.15 12.52
C LEU A 66 -0.38 -11.13 11.83
N ARG A 67 -1.43 -11.57 12.54
CA ARG A 67 -2.48 -12.42 11.97
C ARG A 67 -3.24 -11.72 10.85
N SER A 68 -3.63 -10.47 11.05
CA SER A 68 -4.42 -9.69 10.08
C SER A 68 -3.61 -9.39 8.81
N ALA A 69 -2.28 -9.29 8.89
CA ALA A 69 -1.42 -9.09 7.74
C ALA A 69 -1.55 -10.21 6.69
N VAL A 70 -1.75 -11.46 7.11
CA VAL A 70 -1.96 -12.60 6.20
C VAL A 70 -3.26 -12.44 5.41
N ILE A 71 -4.33 -12.04 6.09
CA ILE A 71 -5.65 -11.85 5.47
C ILE A 71 -5.59 -10.67 4.50
N GLY A 72 -5.02 -9.54 4.92
CA GLY A 72 -4.87 -8.36 4.07
C GLY A 72 -4.04 -8.64 2.81
N ALA A 73 -2.94 -9.40 2.94
CA ALA A 73 -2.16 -9.80 1.77
C ALA A 73 -2.97 -10.64 0.77
N GLN A 74 -3.81 -11.56 1.24
CA GLN A 74 -4.68 -12.37 0.37
C GLN A 74 -5.75 -11.53 -0.32
N GLU A 75 -6.42 -10.64 0.41
CA GLU A 75 -7.43 -9.72 -0.15
C GLU A 75 -6.84 -8.86 -1.27
N PHE A 76 -5.66 -8.28 -1.06
CA PHE A 76 -5.00 -7.46 -2.07
C PHE A 76 -4.53 -8.24 -3.30
N ASN A 77 -4.21 -9.53 -3.14
CA ASN A 77 -4.00 -10.41 -4.29
C ASN A 77 -5.29 -10.60 -5.10
N LEU A 78 -6.45 -10.75 -4.45
CA LEU A 78 -7.76 -10.77 -5.13
C LEU A 78 -8.08 -9.44 -5.80
N PHE A 79 -7.67 -8.31 -5.22
CA PHE A 79 -7.81 -6.97 -5.80
C PHE A 79 -6.84 -6.70 -6.97
N GLY A 80 -5.95 -7.65 -7.28
CA GLY A 80 -4.98 -7.53 -8.37
C GLY A 80 -3.77 -6.65 -8.03
N ILE A 81 -3.38 -6.57 -6.75
CA ILE A 81 -2.21 -5.83 -6.25
C ILE A 81 -1.26 -6.83 -5.57
N PRO A 82 -0.48 -7.62 -6.35
CA PRO A 82 0.31 -8.73 -5.80
C PRO A 82 1.60 -8.28 -5.10
N TYR A 83 2.10 -7.07 -5.37
CA TYR A 83 3.24 -6.51 -4.63
C TYR A 83 2.72 -5.83 -3.35
N ILE A 84 2.48 -6.66 -2.33
CA ILE A 84 1.83 -6.31 -1.06
C ILE A 84 2.61 -6.86 0.13
N GLY A 85 2.58 -6.15 1.25
CA GLY A 85 3.08 -6.61 2.55
C GLY A 85 2.56 -5.76 3.71
N SER A 86 2.98 -6.10 4.92
CA SER A 86 2.80 -5.28 6.13
C SER A 86 4.15 -4.80 6.65
N ASP A 87 4.16 -3.80 7.52
CA ASP A 87 5.36 -3.41 8.23
C ASP A 87 5.75 -4.53 9.22
N ILE A 88 6.84 -5.23 8.91
CA ILE A 88 7.35 -6.37 9.68
C ILE A 88 7.78 -5.88 11.08
N CYS A 89 7.45 -6.67 12.11
CA CYS A 89 7.57 -6.33 13.52
C CYS A 89 6.60 -5.25 14.02
N GLY A 90 5.80 -4.64 13.15
CA GLY A 90 4.84 -3.60 13.50
C GLY A 90 5.43 -2.20 13.42
N PHE A 91 4.67 -1.25 12.86
CA PHE A 91 5.07 0.15 12.73
C PHE A 91 4.90 0.93 14.05
N ASN A 92 3.76 0.74 14.73
CA ASN A 92 3.47 1.35 16.01
C ASN A 92 3.83 0.42 17.18
N ARG A 93 4.19 1.00 18.34
CA ARG A 93 4.57 0.31 19.59
C ARG A 93 5.89 -0.47 19.48
N ASP A 94 6.44 -0.83 20.63
CA ASP A 94 7.68 -1.60 20.70
C ASP A 94 7.41 -3.09 20.55
N ALA A 95 8.06 -3.72 19.58
CA ALA A 95 7.99 -5.17 19.39
C ALA A 95 8.84 -5.90 20.45
N THR A 96 8.31 -7.01 20.97
CA THR A 96 9.13 -7.96 21.70
C THR A 96 10.01 -8.74 20.72
N GLU A 97 11.13 -9.28 21.21
CA GLU A 97 12.02 -10.14 20.42
C GLU A 97 11.25 -11.28 19.75
N GLU A 98 10.43 -12.02 20.52
CA GLU A 98 9.65 -13.15 20.01
C GLU A 98 8.72 -12.73 18.87
N MET A 99 8.01 -11.61 19.04
CA MET A 99 7.08 -11.13 18.02
C MET A 99 7.81 -10.72 16.75
N CYS A 100 8.91 -9.96 16.88
CA CYS A 100 9.68 -9.54 15.71
C CYS A 100 10.31 -10.75 15.00
N LEU A 101 10.82 -11.74 15.76
CA LEU A 101 11.33 -12.99 15.22
C LEU A 101 10.27 -13.74 14.39
N ARG A 102 9.05 -13.88 14.92
CA ARG A 102 7.95 -14.55 14.19
C ARG A 102 7.51 -13.76 12.97
N TRP A 103 7.47 -12.44 13.04
CA TRP A 103 7.08 -11.62 11.90
C TRP A 103 8.15 -11.62 10.80
N GLN A 104 9.43 -11.63 11.15
CA GLN A 104 10.52 -11.80 10.18
C GLN A 104 10.45 -13.15 9.47
N GLN A 105 10.10 -14.22 10.19
CA GLN A 105 9.87 -15.55 9.59
C GLN A 105 8.69 -15.54 8.61
N LEU A 106 7.61 -14.82 8.94
CA LEU A 106 6.45 -14.67 8.04
C LEU A 106 6.74 -13.77 6.84
N GLY A 107 7.58 -12.75 7.01
CA GLY A 107 7.81 -11.71 6.01
C GLY A 107 8.89 -12.02 4.97
N ALA A 108 9.62 -13.13 5.12
CA ALA A 108 10.64 -13.61 4.18
C ALA A 108 10.06 -14.58 3.14
#